data_AF-A0A6A5G6H1-F1
#
_entry.id   AF-A0A6A5G6H1-F1
#
_cell.length_a   1.000
_cell.length_b   1.000
_cell.length_c   1.000
_cell.angle_alpha   90.00
_cell.angle_beta   90.00
_cell.angle_gamma   90.00
#
_symmetry.space_group_name_H-M   'P 1'
#
loop_
_entity.id
_entity.type
_entity.pdbx_description
1 polymer ?
#
loop_
_entity_poly.entity_id
_entity_poly.type
_entity_poly.pdbx_seq_one_letter_code
_entity_poly.pdbx_strand_id
1 'polypeptide(L)'
;MRFLSCPMTDLVLKIGSNEGKRFQIEKWVPEEKLVPYKEWLPDDPPYVTEYTTHVFHSENLVFTSKNWVIYLSDLFNVPLKTIHLDCDLYEEEEIDSVMELISEENRIEIFEIKSEKSINDRLALSIINRQNATLQLKLLFEPRDGDTFQFDFFRHSPQFLNVDHSYWISLEQLIGIPSENVYLCRSNLSNRDFGRLVEMWREGWTPAWKCLMLESLDELDVDSYVQGLKSEHMISYEHHYRNAILSNKSIQVHRFRHEVLVASGNTIRTGYHLVRESDESIVTITQENGRIGWFHIQRDDPTASFHFRIHPRAFELN
;
A
#
# COMPACT_ATOMS: atom_id res chain seq x y z
N MET A 1 -2.48 -23.31 -2.14
CA MET A 1 -2.37 -22.57 -0.87
C MET A 1 -0.91 -22.38 -0.47
N ARG A 2 -0.51 -21.25 0.13
CA ARG A 2 0.82 -21.05 0.74
C ARG A 2 0.64 -20.51 2.16
N PHE A 3 1.36 -21.07 3.12
CA PHE A 3 1.52 -20.49 4.46
C PHE A 3 2.84 -19.70 4.50
N LEU A 4 2.93 -18.60 5.24
CA LEU A 4 4.19 -17.95 5.58
C LEU A 4 4.44 -18.15 7.08
N SER A 5 5.68 -18.42 7.47
CA SER A 5 6.17 -18.06 8.80
C SER A 5 7.54 -17.38 8.73
N CYS A 6 7.65 -16.24 9.41
CA CYS A 6 8.91 -15.69 9.97
C CYS A 6 8.98 -16.16 11.45
N PRO A 7 9.89 -15.75 12.37
CA PRO A 7 9.93 -16.34 13.72
C PRO A 7 8.54 -16.15 14.34
N MET A 8 7.81 -17.25 14.57
CA MET A 8 6.35 -17.30 14.43
C MET A 8 5.60 -16.26 15.26
N THR A 9 5.38 -15.07 14.69
CA THR A 9 4.50 -14.04 15.25
C THR A 9 3.11 -14.12 14.65
N ASP A 10 2.99 -14.52 13.37
CA ASP A 10 1.76 -14.44 12.59
C ASP A 10 1.60 -15.62 11.60
N LEU A 11 0.35 -16.04 11.36
CA LEU A 11 -0.01 -16.99 10.29
C LEU A 11 -0.59 -16.23 9.10
N VAL A 12 -0.14 -16.60 7.90
CA VAL A 12 -0.64 -16.06 6.63
C VAL A 12 -1.29 -17.14 5.79
N LEU A 13 -2.49 -16.87 5.30
CA LEU A 13 -3.24 -17.74 4.40
C LEU A 13 -3.25 -17.16 2.99
N LYS A 14 -2.47 -17.74 2.06
CA LYS A 14 -2.56 -17.42 0.64
C LYS A 14 -3.43 -18.46 -0.07
N ILE A 15 -4.60 -18.04 -0.54
CA ILE A 15 -5.57 -18.87 -1.22
C ILE A 15 -5.37 -18.68 -2.74
N GLY A 16 -4.61 -19.59 -3.35
CA GLY A 16 -4.29 -19.61 -4.78
C GLY A 16 -3.35 -20.75 -5.22
N SER A 17 -3.19 -20.94 -6.53
CA SER A 17 -2.50 -22.04 -7.21
C SER A 17 -1.53 -21.50 -8.27
N ASN A 18 -0.30 -22.02 -8.33
CA ASN A 18 0.63 -21.69 -9.42
C ASN A 18 0.54 -22.65 -10.61
N GLU A 19 0.10 -23.89 -10.47
CA GLU A 19 0.14 -24.86 -11.57
C GLU A 19 -0.91 -25.96 -11.36
N GLY A 20 -1.79 -26.15 -12.35
CA GLY A 20 -2.88 -27.13 -12.33
C GLY A 20 -2.42 -28.59 -12.30
N LYS A 21 -1.94 -29.06 -11.16
CA LYS A 21 -1.65 -30.47 -10.90
C LYS A 21 -2.37 -30.95 -9.64
N ARG A 22 -3.05 -32.10 -9.79
CA ARG A 22 -3.57 -32.94 -8.69
C ARG A 22 -2.42 -33.34 -7.76
N PHE A 23 -2.68 -33.59 -6.47
CA PHE A 23 -2.04 -34.59 -5.56
C PHE A 23 -1.85 -34.16 -4.08
N GLN A 24 -1.66 -35.20 -3.24
CA GLN A 24 -1.73 -35.33 -1.78
C GLN A 24 -0.54 -34.74 -0.99
N ILE A 25 -0.75 -34.47 0.30
CA ILE A 25 0.31 -34.23 1.29
C ILE A 25 0.86 -35.59 1.75
N GLU A 26 2.01 -36.02 1.23
CA GLU A 26 2.70 -37.24 1.72
C GLU A 26 3.52 -36.98 3.00
N LYS A 27 4.08 -35.76 3.17
CA LYS A 27 4.90 -35.37 4.34
C LYS A 27 4.80 -33.87 4.63
N TRP A 28 4.85 -33.50 5.91
CA TRP A 28 4.96 -32.10 6.36
C TRP A 28 6.43 -31.69 6.42
N VAL A 29 6.96 -31.19 5.30
CA VAL A 29 8.28 -30.54 5.22
C VAL A 29 8.07 -29.19 4.57
N PRO A 30 8.02 -28.09 5.34
CA PRO A 30 7.84 -26.76 4.75
C PRO A 30 9.07 -26.38 3.92
N GLU A 31 8.83 -25.70 2.80
CA GLU A 31 9.88 -25.11 1.98
C GLU A 31 10.36 -23.81 2.62
N GLU A 32 11.67 -23.65 2.83
CA GLU A 32 12.27 -22.42 3.36
C GLU A 32 12.74 -21.52 2.21
N LYS A 33 12.31 -20.25 2.21
CA LYS A 33 12.71 -19.24 1.21
C LYS A 33 13.12 -17.94 1.87
N LEU A 34 14.21 -17.35 1.40
CA LEU A 34 14.52 -15.94 1.66
C LEU A 34 13.75 -15.08 0.67
N VAL A 35 12.86 -14.22 1.17
CA VAL A 35 12.07 -13.31 0.35
C VAL A 35 12.42 -11.85 0.67
N PRO A 36 12.54 -10.99 -0.35
CA PRO A 36 12.81 -9.57 -0.14
C PRO A 36 11.63 -8.91 0.58
N TYR A 37 11.94 -8.06 1.57
CA TYR A 37 10.93 -7.31 2.29
C TYR A 37 10.31 -6.25 1.37
N LYS A 38 8.97 -6.23 1.26
CA LYS A 38 8.26 -5.42 0.24
C LYS A 38 8.01 -3.97 0.65
N GLU A 39 8.09 -3.63 1.93
CA GLU A 39 7.69 -2.32 2.47
C GLU A 39 8.79 -1.74 3.36
N TRP A 40 9.93 -1.37 2.78
CA TRP A 40 11.06 -0.86 3.56
C TRP A 40 10.72 0.42 4.32
N LEU A 41 10.72 0.34 5.66
CA LEU A 41 11.22 1.41 6.51
C LEU A 41 12.76 1.30 6.56
N PRO A 42 13.50 2.40 6.79
CA PRO A 42 14.97 2.38 6.85
C PRO A 42 15.57 1.36 7.83
N ASP A 43 14.78 0.92 8.82
CA ASP A 43 15.21 0.03 9.90
C ASP A 43 14.80 -1.45 9.70
N ASP A 44 14.04 -1.78 8.64
CA ASP A 44 13.57 -3.14 8.40
C ASP A 44 14.64 -4.01 7.71
N PRO A 45 14.77 -5.31 8.07
CA PRO A 45 15.74 -6.18 7.43
C PRO A 45 15.41 -6.40 5.94
N PRO A 46 16.44 -6.46 5.07
CA PRO A 46 16.26 -6.54 3.61
C PRO A 46 15.52 -7.78 3.12
N TYR A 47 15.65 -8.87 3.87
CA TYR A 47 15.08 -10.16 3.56
C TYR A 47 14.47 -10.74 4.82
N VAL A 48 13.39 -11.50 4.64
CA VAL A 48 12.76 -12.30 5.69
C VAL A 48 12.73 -13.76 5.24
N THR A 49 12.82 -14.68 6.18
CA THR A 49 12.66 -16.12 5.90
C THR A 49 11.17 -16.45 5.92
N GLU A 50 10.68 -17.10 4.85
CA GLU A 50 9.33 -17.62 4.68
C GLU A 50 9.38 -19.14 4.68
N TYR A 51 8.66 -19.78 5.60
CA TYR A 51 8.37 -21.22 5.51
C TYR A 51 6.99 -21.46 4.89
N THR A 52 6.92 -22.26 3.83
CA THR A 52 5.70 -22.52 3.08
C THR A 52 5.32 -23.99 3.05
N THR A 53 4.06 -24.28 3.36
CA THR A 53 3.42 -25.55 3.00
C THR A 53 2.27 -25.30 2.03
N HIS A 54 1.94 -26.31 1.24
CA HIS A 54 0.91 -26.21 0.23
C HIS A 54 -0.18 -27.28 0.38
N VAL A 55 -1.43 -26.82 0.33
CA VAL A 55 -2.62 -27.67 0.25
C VAL A 55 -3.25 -27.47 -1.13
N PHE A 56 -3.41 -28.55 -1.89
CA PHE A 56 -3.79 -28.49 -3.32
C PHE A 56 -5.06 -29.28 -3.69
N HIS A 57 -5.63 -30.11 -2.80
CA HIS A 57 -6.86 -30.85 -3.11
C HIS A 57 -7.78 -31.05 -1.91
N SER A 58 -9.02 -30.62 -2.05
CA SER A 58 -10.17 -30.97 -1.21
C SER A 58 -11.45 -30.79 -2.03
N GLU A 59 -12.49 -31.60 -1.78
CA GLU A 59 -13.83 -31.38 -2.33
C GLU A 59 -14.44 -30.04 -1.87
N ASN A 60 -13.99 -29.53 -0.73
CA ASN A 60 -14.33 -28.20 -0.23
C ASN A 60 -13.04 -27.51 0.24
N LEU A 61 -12.40 -26.78 -0.68
CA LEU A 61 -11.13 -26.12 -0.43
C LEU A 61 -11.21 -25.13 0.74
N VAL A 62 -12.30 -24.36 0.83
CA VAL A 62 -12.50 -23.36 1.88
C VAL A 62 -12.59 -24.02 3.26
N PHE A 63 -13.43 -25.05 3.40
CA PHE A 63 -13.58 -25.78 4.65
C PHE A 63 -12.27 -26.45 5.10
N THR A 64 -11.56 -27.09 4.17
CA THR A 64 -10.27 -27.70 4.48
C THR A 64 -9.23 -26.66 4.86
N SER A 65 -9.21 -25.51 4.20
CA SER A 65 -8.32 -24.39 4.52
C SER A 65 -8.58 -23.86 5.92
N LYS A 66 -9.86 -23.66 6.28
CA LYS A 66 -10.27 -23.25 7.62
C LYS A 66 -9.75 -24.21 8.70
N ASN A 67 -9.97 -25.52 8.51
CA ASN A 67 -9.52 -26.52 9.49
C ASN A 67 -7.99 -26.55 9.62
N TRP A 68 -7.26 -26.40 8.52
CA TRP A 68 -5.80 -26.33 8.57
C TRP A 68 -5.31 -25.08 9.29
N VAL A 69 -5.91 -23.92 9.03
CA VAL A 69 -5.56 -22.69 9.74
C VAL A 69 -5.82 -22.83 11.23
N ILE A 70 -6.97 -23.38 11.64
CA ILE A 70 -7.29 -23.63 13.05
C ILE A 70 -6.24 -24.56 13.67
N TYR A 71 -5.93 -25.68 13.00
CA TYR A 71 -4.93 -26.63 13.48
C TYR A 71 -3.54 -26.00 13.65
N LEU A 72 -3.07 -25.22 12.67
CA LEU A 72 -1.76 -24.55 12.74
C LEU A 72 -1.75 -23.43 13.79
N SER A 73 -2.86 -22.70 13.91
CA SER A 73 -3.05 -21.67 14.93
C SER A 73 -2.94 -22.27 16.32
N ASP A 74 -3.59 -23.41 16.56
CA ASP A 74 -3.53 -24.14 17.83
C ASP A 74 -2.15 -24.74 18.09
N LEU A 75 -1.53 -25.34 17.07
CA LEU A 75 -0.22 -25.99 17.18
C LEU A 75 0.90 -24.99 17.54
N PHE A 76 0.86 -23.81 16.93
CA PHE A 76 1.90 -22.78 17.10
C PHE A 76 1.51 -21.66 18.07
N ASN A 77 0.26 -21.66 18.54
CA ASN A 77 -0.31 -20.60 19.37
C ASN A 77 -0.17 -19.21 18.72
N VAL A 78 -0.50 -19.14 17.43
CA VAL A 78 -0.38 -17.92 16.61
C VAL A 78 -1.69 -17.70 15.84
N PRO A 79 -2.32 -16.51 15.92
CA PRO A 79 -3.57 -16.26 15.22
C PRO A 79 -3.39 -16.09 13.70
N LEU A 80 -4.45 -16.36 12.93
CA LEU A 80 -4.55 -15.91 11.55
C LEU A 80 -4.70 -14.39 11.52
N LYS A 81 -3.77 -13.70 10.86
CA LYS A 81 -3.79 -12.24 10.74
C LYS A 81 -3.78 -11.74 9.30
N THR A 82 -3.41 -12.59 8.35
CA THR A 82 -3.25 -12.18 6.96
C THR A 82 -3.94 -13.15 6.02
N ILE A 83 -4.72 -12.60 5.09
CA ILE A 83 -5.37 -13.37 4.02
C ILE A 83 -5.05 -12.72 2.68
N HIS A 84 -4.60 -13.55 1.73
CA HIS A 84 -4.46 -13.19 0.33
C HIS A 84 -5.41 -14.05 -0.50
N LEU A 85 -6.30 -13.40 -1.24
CA LEU A 85 -7.29 -14.04 -2.10
C LEU A 85 -7.00 -13.70 -3.57
N ASP A 86 -6.74 -14.73 -4.38
CA ASP A 86 -6.65 -14.59 -5.83
C ASP A 86 -7.97 -15.03 -6.46
N CYS A 87 -8.79 -14.05 -6.88
CA CYS A 87 -10.14 -14.30 -7.37
C CYS A 87 -10.19 -15.03 -8.70
N ASP A 88 -9.10 -15.07 -9.48
CA ASP A 88 -9.10 -15.75 -10.78
C ASP A 88 -9.21 -17.28 -10.67
N LEU A 89 -9.04 -17.79 -9.45
CA LEU A 89 -8.95 -19.20 -9.15
C LEU A 89 -10.21 -19.77 -8.51
N TYR A 90 -11.24 -18.95 -8.31
CA TYR A 90 -12.45 -19.31 -7.56
C TYR A 90 -13.72 -18.84 -8.25
N GLU A 91 -14.77 -19.64 -8.11
CA GLU A 91 -16.13 -19.22 -8.48
C GLU A 91 -16.71 -18.30 -7.39
N GLU A 92 -17.76 -17.53 -7.72
CA GLU A 92 -18.37 -16.56 -6.78
C GLU A 92 -18.80 -17.22 -5.45
N GLU A 93 -19.33 -18.44 -5.48
CA GLU A 93 -19.78 -19.20 -4.30
C GLU A 93 -18.62 -19.56 -3.34
N GLU A 94 -17.45 -19.86 -3.90
CA GLU A 94 -16.25 -20.16 -3.12
C GLU A 94 -15.67 -18.89 -2.49
N ILE A 95 -15.67 -17.79 -3.25
CA ILE A 95 -15.28 -16.47 -2.73
C ILE A 95 -16.20 -16.08 -1.58
N ASP A 96 -17.51 -16.24 -1.74
CA ASP A 96 -18.48 -15.93 -0.68
C ASP A 96 -18.22 -16.75 0.59
N SER A 97 -17.87 -18.04 0.44
CA SER A 97 -17.49 -18.92 1.55
C SER A 97 -16.20 -18.45 2.25
N VAL A 98 -15.20 -17.99 1.49
CA VAL A 98 -13.98 -17.39 2.08
C VAL A 98 -14.33 -16.12 2.84
N MET A 99 -15.20 -15.27 2.28
CA MET A 99 -15.61 -14.03 2.93
C MET A 99 -16.43 -14.28 4.21
N GLU A 100 -17.16 -15.41 4.33
CA GLU A 100 -17.84 -15.82 5.58
C GLU A 100 -16.81 -16.12 6.66
N LEU A 101 -15.77 -16.88 6.32
CA LEU A 101 -14.65 -17.17 7.22
C LEU A 101 -14.00 -15.87 7.75
N ILE A 102 -13.76 -14.90 6.86
CA ILE A 102 -13.17 -13.59 7.23
C ILE A 102 -14.09 -12.84 8.18
N SER A 103 -15.40 -12.87 7.91
CA SER A 103 -16.39 -12.15 8.70
C SER A 103 -16.54 -12.71 10.12
N GLU A 104 -16.29 -14.01 10.31
CA GLU A 104 -16.29 -14.67 11.61
C GLU A 104 -15.03 -14.32 12.45
N GLU A 105 -13.87 -14.16 11.80
CA GLU A 105 -12.59 -13.92 12.47
C GLU A 105 -12.27 -12.42 12.57
N ASN A 106 -12.56 -11.80 13.71
CA ASN A 106 -12.38 -10.35 13.93
C ASN A 106 -10.90 -9.87 14.02
N ARG A 107 -9.92 -10.74 13.78
CA ARG A 107 -8.49 -10.45 14.00
C ARG A 107 -7.66 -10.28 12.73
N ILE A 108 -8.28 -10.27 11.56
CA ILE A 108 -7.53 -10.05 10.31
C ILE A 108 -6.95 -8.63 10.32
N GLU A 109 -5.63 -8.55 10.31
CA GLU A 109 -4.89 -7.30 10.24
C GLU A 109 -4.66 -6.91 8.77
N ILE A 110 -4.38 -7.89 7.91
CA ILE A 110 -4.00 -7.67 6.51
C ILE A 110 -4.91 -8.48 5.58
N PHE A 111 -5.55 -7.79 4.63
CA PHE A 111 -6.32 -8.42 3.57
C PHE A 111 -5.86 -7.94 2.19
N GLU A 112 -5.54 -8.89 1.32
CA GLU A 112 -5.19 -8.63 -0.08
C GLU A 112 -6.12 -9.42 -0.98
N ILE A 113 -6.70 -8.72 -1.95
CA ILE A 113 -7.45 -9.32 -3.05
C ILE A 113 -6.73 -9.01 -4.35
N LYS A 114 -6.53 -10.03 -5.19
CA LYS A 114 -5.92 -9.93 -6.51
C LYS A 114 -6.82 -10.55 -7.56
N SER A 115 -6.86 -9.94 -8.75
CA SER A 115 -7.30 -10.59 -9.99
C SER A 115 -6.59 -9.93 -11.17
N GLU A 116 -6.15 -10.74 -12.12
CA GLU A 116 -5.63 -10.32 -13.42
C GLU A 116 -6.76 -10.00 -14.40
N LYS A 117 -7.99 -10.41 -14.10
CA LYS A 117 -9.20 -10.08 -14.86
C LYS A 117 -9.96 -8.94 -14.19
N SER A 118 -10.84 -8.30 -14.95
CA SER A 118 -11.75 -7.32 -14.36
C SER A 118 -12.80 -8.02 -13.49
N ILE A 119 -12.98 -7.50 -12.26
CA ILE A 119 -13.96 -8.00 -11.30
C ILE A 119 -15.25 -7.19 -11.46
N ASN A 120 -16.38 -7.90 -11.48
CA ASN A 120 -17.72 -7.31 -11.39
C ASN A 120 -17.87 -6.48 -10.10
N ASP A 121 -18.33 -5.22 -10.23
CA ASP A 121 -18.63 -4.30 -9.13
C ASP A 121 -19.41 -4.97 -7.97
N ARG A 122 -20.41 -5.81 -8.24
CA ARG A 122 -21.18 -6.54 -7.23
C ARG A 122 -20.30 -7.45 -6.37
N LEU A 123 -19.42 -8.22 -7.00
CA LEU A 123 -18.54 -9.16 -6.30
C LEU A 123 -17.49 -8.38 -5.49
N ALA A 124 -16.91 -7.36 -6.10
CA ALA A 124 -15.93 -6.51 -5.43
C ALA A 124 -16.54 -5.77 -4.22
N LEU A 125 -17.74 -5.22 -4.35
CA LEU A 125 -18.49 -4.62 -3.23
C LEU A 125 -18.83 -5.65 -2.15
N SER A 126 -19.22 -6.88 -2.51
CA SER A 126 -19.44 -7.96 -1.53
C SER A 126 -18.19 -8.19 -0.68
N ILE A 127 -17.03 -8.29 -1.33
CA ILE A 127 -15.74 -8.53 -0.66
C ILE A 127 -15.35 -7.34 0.23
N ILE A 128 -15.43 -6.13 -0.31
CA ILE A 128 -15.04 -4.89 0.36
C ILE A 128 -15.89 -4.62 1.61
N ASN A 129 -17.20 -4.89 1.54
CA ASN A 129 -18.12 -4.67 2.67
C ASN A 129 -17.93 -5.69 3.80
N ARG A 130 -17.31 -6.85 3.51
CA ARG A 130 -17.21 -7.97 4.45
C ARG A 130 -15.82 -8.12 5.06
N GLN A 131 -14.77 -7.66 4.37
CA GLN A 131 -13.42 -7.66 4.94
C GLN A 131 -13.34 -6.77 6.19
N ASN A 132 -12.46 -7.14 7.12
CA ASN A 132 -12.29 -6.50 8.41
C ASN A 132 -10.83 -6.11 8.71
N ALA A 133 -10.03 -5.91 7.67
CA ALA A 133 -8.63 -5.55 7.81
C ALA A 133 -8.47 -4.19 8.52
N THR A 134 -7.62 -4.17 9.55
CA THR A 134 -7.37 -2.99 10.37
C THR A 134 -6.00 -2.37 10.11
N LEU A 135 -5.01 -3.18 9.73
CA LEU A 135 -3.67 -2.72 9.40
C LEU A 135 -3.58 -2.38 7.91
N GLN A 136 -3.85 -3.34 7.02
CA GLN A 136 -3.59 -3.17 5.59
C GLN A 136 -4.66 -3.80 4.70
N LEU A 137 -5.13 -3.02 3.72
CA LEU A 137 -6.02 -3.46 2.67
C LEU A 137 -5.38 -3.22 1.30
N LYS A 138 -5.27 -4.28 0.49
CA LYS A 138 -4.75 -4.23 -0.88
C LYS A 138 -5.82 -4.69 -1.87
N LEU A 139 -6.23 -3.78 -2.74
CA LEU A 139 -7.20 -4.02 -3.82
C LEU A 139 -6.43 -4.07 -5.15
N LEU A 140 -6.00 -5.26 -5.56
CA LEU A 140 -5.11 -5.51 -6.71
C LEU A 140 -5.89 -6.09 -7.90
N PHE A 141 -6.96 -5.41 -8.30
CA PHE A 141 -7.80 -5.81 -9.43
C PHE A 141 -8.35 -4.58 -10.14
N GLU A 142 -8.76 -4.75 -11.40
CA GLU A 142 -9.50 -3.74 -12.17
C GLU A 142 -11.02 -3.91 -11.95
N PRO A 143 -11.75 -2.91 -11.45
CA PRO A 143 -13.20 -2.99 -11.40
C PRO A 143 -13.79 -2.84 -12.80
N ARG A 144 -14.78 -3.66 -13.17
CA ARG A 144 -15.32 -3.66 -14.54
C ARG A 144 -15.97 -2.32 -14.92
N ASP A 145 -16.78 -1.75 -14.02
CA ASP A 145 -17.47 -0.48 -14.27
C ASP A 145 -16.88 0.64 -13.41
N GLY A 146 -16.52 0.36 -12.15
CA GLY A 146 -15.74 1.26 -11.28
C GLY A 146 -16.53 2.43 -10.69
N ASP A 147 -17.56 2.92 -11.37
CA ASP A 147 -18.35 4.09 -10.97
C ASP A 147 -19.14 3.90 -9.66
N THR A 148 -19.35 2.65 -9.23
CA THR A 148 -20.15 2.34 -8.03
C THR A 148 -19.32 2.24 -6.75
N PHE A 149 -17.99 2.29 -6.84
CA PHE A 149 -17.12 2.10 -5.69
C PHE A 149 -17.03 3.38 -4.85
N GLN A 150 -17.26 3.24 -3.55
CA GLN A 150 -17.13 4.32 -2.57
C GLN A 150 -16.43 3.82 -1.30
N PHE A 151 -15.69 4.73 -0.66
CA PHE A 151 -14.99 4.44 0.59
C PHE A 151 -15.94 4.13 1.76
N ASP A 152 -17.17 4.64 1.71
CA ASP A 152 -18.19 4.39 2.75
C ASP A 152 -18.60 2.91 2.85
N PHE A 153 -18.28 2.10 1.85
CA PHE A 153 -18.47 0.64 1.89
C PHE A 153 -17.39 -0.08 2.72
N PHE A 154 -16.32 0.60 3.11
CA PHE A 154 -15.29 -0.02 3.94
C PHE A 154 -15.80 -0.20 5.36
N ARG A 155 -15.88 -1.47 5.80
CA ARG A 155 -16.29 -1.80 7.18
C ARG A 155 -15.38 -1.17 8.24
N HIS A 156 -14.08 -1.09 7.94
CA HIS A 156 -13.06 -0.44 8.76
C HIS A 156 -12.12 0.39 7.89
N SER A 157 -11.48 1.37 8.50
CA SER A 157 -10.44 2.19 7.87
C SER A 157 -9.07 1.58 8.17
N PRO A 158 -8.42 0.91 7.21
CA PRO A 158 -7.11 0.32 7.43
C PRO A 158 -6.06 1.42 7.57
N GLN A 159 -4.99 1.16 8.33
CA GLN A 159 -3.86 2.10 8.40
C GLN A 159 -3.17 2.28 7.03
N PHE A 160 -3.12 1.22 6.23
CA PHE A 160 -2.53 1.17 4.90
C PHE A 160 -3.58 0.76 3.87
N LEU A 161 -3.83 1.62 2.88
CA LEU A 161 -4.72 1.35 1.76
C LEU A 161 -3.92 1.35 0.47
N ASN A 162 -4.00 0.28 -0.30
CA ASN A 162 -3.40 0.18 -1.62
C ASN A 162 -4.46 -0.21 -2.65
N VAL A 163 -4.62 0.58 -3.69
CA VAL A 163 -5.58 0.35 -4.79
C VAL A 163 -4.81 0.38 -6.10
N ASP A 164 -4.79 -0.73 -6.83
CA ASP A 164 -3.96 -0.89 -8.03
C ASP A 164 -4.55 -0.23 -9.29
N HIS A 165 -5.88 -0.21 -9.40
CA HIS A 165 -6.63 0.45 -10.47
C HIS A 165 -7.58 1.47 -9.85
N SER A 166 -7.06 2.67 -9.59
CA SER A 166 -7.73 3.72 -8.81
C SER A 166 -8.34 4.83 -9.67
N TYR A 167 -8.59 4.60 -10.97
CA TYR A 167 -9.13 5.62 -11.88
C TYR A 167 -10.55 6.09 -11.55
N TRP A 168 -11.27 5.36 -10.70
CA TRP A 168 -12.61 5.71 -10.24
C TRP A 168 -12.61 6.62 -9.00
N ILE A 169 -11.45 6.83 -8.36
CA ILE A 169 -11.34 7.65 -7.15
C ILE A 169 -11.21 9.13 -7.53
N SER A 170 -12.19 9.95 -7.16
CA SER A 170 -12.12 11.40 -7.37
C SER A 170 -11.21 12.10 -6.35
N LEU A 171 -10.83 13.35 -6.64
CA LEU A 171 -10.06 14.19 -5.71
C LEU A 171 -10.83 14.41 -4.40
N GLU A 172 -12.14 14.64 -4.47
CA GLU A 172 -13.01 14.84 -3.31
C GLU A 172 -13.05 13.59 -2.43
N GLN A 173 -13.12 12.41 -3.04
CA GLN A 173 -13.06 11.16 -2.30
C GLN A 173 -11.69 10.96 -1.65
N LEU A 174 -10.59 11.23 -2.37
CA LEU A 174 -9.22 11.16 -1.85
C LEU A 174 -9.01 12.06 -0.61
N ILE A 175 -9.55 13.27 -0.61
CA ILE A 175 -9.48 14.21 0.52
C ILE A 175 -10.12 13.59 1.79
N GLY A 176 -11.17 12.79 1.62
CA GLY A 176 -11.91 12.16 2.72
C GLY A 176 -11.36 10.81 3.19
N ILE A 177 -10.30 10.27 2.60
CA ILE A 177 -9.79 8.94 2.98
C ILE A 177 -9.21 8.98 4.41
N PRO A 178 -9.71 8.13 5.33
CA PRO A 178 -9.28 8.13 6.73
C PRO A 178 -7.98 7.33 6.99
N SER A 179 -7.49 6.56 6.03
CA SER A 179 -6.27 5.73 6.16
C SER A 179 -5.03 6.59 6.34
N GLU A 180 -4.03 6.13 7.10
CA GLU A 180 -2.80 6.91 7.30
C GLU A 180 -1.88 6.92 6.07
N ASN A 181 -1.84 5.82 5.32
CA ASN A 181 -0.99 5.66 4.15
C ASN A 181 -1.84 5.15 2.99
N VAL A 182 -1.84 5.90 1.89
CA VAL A 182 -2.69 5.67 0.73
C VAL A 182 -1.82 5.53 -0.51
N TYR A 183 -1.96 4.43 -1.23
CA TYR A 183 -1.28 4.17 -2.49
C TYR A 183 -2.33 3.94 -3.57
N LEU A 184 -2.39 4.85 -4.54
CA LEU A 184 -3.34 4.84 -5.63
C LEU A 184 -2.58 4.67 -6.95
N CYS A 185 -2.71 3.51 -7.56
CA CYS A 185 -2.02 3.19 -8.82
C CYS A 185 -2.99 3.34 -10.00
N ARG A 186 -2.47 3.72 -11.17
CA ARG A 186 -3.25 3.96 -12.41
C ARG A 186 -4.46 4.88 -12.16
N SER A 187 -4.21 6.00 -11.48
CA SER A 187 -5.22 6.99 -11.14
C SER A 187 -5.51 7.93 -12.31
N ASN A 188 -6.75 8.43 -12.38
CA ASN A 188 -7.15 9.52 -13.28
C ASN A 188 -6.75 10.91 -12.74
N LEU A 189 -6.17 10.99 -11.54
CA LEU A 189 -5.74 12.24 -10.93
C LEU A 189 -4.57 12.83 -11.72
N SER A 190 -4.73 14.10 -12.08
CA SER A 190 -3.85 14.84 -12.96
C SER A 190 -2.86 15.71 -12.18
N ASN A 191 -1.92 16.32 -12.90
CA ASN A 191 -1.07 17.40 -12.37
C ASN A 191 -1.85 18.51 -11.68
N ARG A 192 -3.01 18.87 -12.22
CA ARG A 192 -3.85 19.92 -11.65
C ARG A 192 -4.38 19.52 -10.28
N ASP A 193 -4.78 18.26 -10.12
CA ASP A 193 -5.32 17.74 -8.87
C ASP A 193 -4.21 17.68 -7.80
N PHE A 194 -3.01 17.25 -8.18
CA PHE A 194 -1.86 17.22 -7.28
C PHE A 194 -1.43 18.63 -6.86
N GLY A 195 -1.37 19.58 -7.81
CA GLY A 195 -1.14 21.00 -7.52
C GLY A 195 -2.21 21.57 -6.57
N ARG A 196 -3.48 21.18 -6.76
CA ARG A 196 -4.57 21.59 -5.87
C ARG A 196 -4.39 21.08 -4.44
N LEU A 197 -3.92 19.84 -4.25
CA LEU A 197 -3.59 19.31 -2.91
C LEU A 197 -2.50 20.14 -2.22
N VAL A 198 -1.46 20.54 -2.98
CA VAL A 198 -0.39 21.40 -2.47
C VAL A 198 -0.93 22.77 -2.05
N GLU A 199 -1.76 23.41 -2.89
CA GLU A 199 -2.40 24.68 -2.58
C GLU A 199 -3.27 24.59 -1.32
N MET A 200 -4.18 23.61 -1.27
CA MET A 200 -5.05 23.40 -0.12
C MET A 200 -4.24 23.22 1.15
N TRP A 201 -3.18 22.40 1.10
CA TRP A 201 -2.32 22.20 2.25
C TRP A 201 -1.65 23.51 2.68
N ARG A 202 -1.16 24.34 1.75
CA ARG A 202 -0.57 25.64 2.09
C ARG A 202 -1.58 26.61 2.69
N GLU A 203 -2.85 26.52 2.29
CA GLU A 203 -3.98 27.30 2.84
C GLU A 203 -4.43 26.81 4.24
N GLY A 204 -3.80 25.76 4.79
CA GLY A 204 -4.03 25.26 6.15
C GLY A 204 -4.84 23.97 6.23
N TRP A 205 -5.33 23.44 5.11
CA TRP A 205 -5.98 22.13 5.10
C TRP A 205 -4.97 21.02 5.44
N THR A 206 -5.35 20.06 6.27
CA THR A 206 -4.50 18.93 6.64
C THR A 206 -5.31 17.64 6.50
N PRO A 207 -4.90 16.69 5.64
CA PRO A 207 -5.62 15.42 5.47
C PRO A 207 -5.44 14.51 6.68
N ALA A 208 -6.30 13.48 6.76
CA ALA A 208 -6.15 12.39 7.73
C ALA A 208 -4.97 11.48 7.39
N TRP A 209 -4.69 11.27 6.11
CA TRP A 209 -3.52 10.54 5.65
C TRP A 209 -2.23 11.34 5.88
N LYS A 210 -1.14 10.62 6.19
CA LYS A 210 0.22 11.15 6.35
C LYS A 210 1.07 10.93 5.11
N CYS A 211 0.73 9.93 4.30
CA CYS A 211 1.47 9.56 3.11
C CYS A 211 0.49 9.22 1.99
N LEU A 212 0.68 9.85 0.83
CA LEU A 212 -0.03 9.55 -0.39
C LEU A 212 0.98 9.24 -1.50
N MET A 213 0.78 8.14 -2.21
CA MET A 213 1.41 7.84 -3.49
C MET A 213 0.33 7.83 -4.57
N LEU A 214 0.63 8.46 -5.69
CA LEU A 214 -0.20 8.50 -6.89
C LEU A 214 0.62 8.05 -8.10
N GLU A 215 0.20 7.01 -8.80
CA GLU A 215 0.65 6.75 -10.17
C GLU A 215 -0.37 7.35 -11.13
N SER A 216 -0.01 8.45 -11.79
CA SER A 216 -0.85 9.09 -12.79
C SER A 216 -0.72 8.40 -14.14
N LEU A 217 -1.79 8.46 -14.94
CA LEU A 217 -1.74 8.04 -16.34
C LEU A 217 -0.85 8.98 -17.20
N ASP A 218 -0.75 10.25 -16.78
CA ASP A 218 0.06 11.27 -17.43
C ASP A 218 1.39 11.48 -16.71
N GLU A 219 2.34 12.12 -17.38
CA GLU A 219 3.60 12.55 -16.75
C GLU A 219 3.32 13.67 -15.76
N LEU A 220 3.82 13.50 -14.53
CA LEU A 220 3.74 14.52 -13.49
C LEU A 220 4.82 15.59 -13.70
N ASP A 221 4.53 16.80 -13.26
CA ASP A 221 5.45 17.93 -13.27
C ASP A 221 5.44 18.55 -11.88
N VAL A 222 6.30 18.03 -11.01
CA VAL A 222 6.43 18.52 -9.63
C VAL A 222 6.93 19.97 -9.56
N ASP A 223 7.64 20.45 -10.60
CA ASP A 223 8.11 21.84 -10.68
C ASP A 223 6.94 22.80 -10.90
N SER A 224 5.86 22.37 -11.58
CA SER A 224 4.65 23.18 -11.78
C SER A 224 3.92 23.55 -10.49
N TYR A 225 3.97 22.70 -9.46
CA TYR A 225 3.18 22.89 -8.22
C TYR A 225 3.73 23.97 -7.29
N VAL A 226 4.98 24.37 -7.52
CA VAL A 226 5.71 25.34 -6.67
C VAL A 226 6.06 26.63 -7.42
N GLN A 227 5.52 26.82 -8.63
CA GLN A 227 5.76 28.02 -9.41
C GLN A 227 5.36 29.29 -8.65
N GLY A 228 6.24 30.29 -8.69
CA GLY A 228 6.03 31.57 -7.99
C GLY A 228 6.42 31.57 -6.51
N LEU A 229 6.87 30.44 -5.95
CA LEU A 229 7.36 30.36 -4.58
C LEU A 229 8.86 30.66 -4.51
N LYS A 230 9.29 31.22 -3.38
CA LYS A 230 10.72 31.43 -3.11
C LYS A 230 11.37 30.08 -2.83
N SER A 231 12.22 29.65 -3.74
CA SER A 231 12.88 28.36 -3.69
C SER A 231 14.39 28.45 -3.52
N GLU A 232 14.96 27.42 -2.90
CA GLU A 232 16.40 27.16 -2.86
C GLU A 232 16.68 25.73 -3.27
N HIS A 233 17.80 25.53 -3.98
CA HIS A 233 18.27 24.21 -4.33
C HIS A 233 19.16 23.66 -3.22
N MET A 234 18.76 22.56 -2.59
CA MET A 234 19.60 21.85 -1.63
C MET A 234 20.61 20.98 -2.37
N ILE A 235 21.89 21.26 -2.15
CA ILE A 235 23.01 20.61 -2.86
C ILE A 235 23.72 19.57 -1.97
N SER A 236 23.25 19.35 -0.73
CA SER A 236 23.91 18.51 0.30
C SER A 236 23.03 17.36 0.81
N TYR A 237 23.62 16.47 1.60
CA TYR A 237 22.93 15.41 2.36
C TYR A 237 22.01 15.96 3.48
N GLU A 238 21.96 17.28 3.69
CA GLU A 238 21.20 17.90 4.79
C GLU A 238 19.69 17.97 4.51
N HIS A 239 19.26 17.70 3.27
CA HIS A 239 17.84 17.60 2.93
C HIS A 239 17.11 16.52 3.74
N HIS A 240 17.82 15.62 4.41
CA HIS A 240 17.21 14.65 5.31
C HIS A 240 16.80 15.24 6.67
N TYR A 241 17.27 16.43 7.06
CA TYR A 241 17.07 16.97 8.41
C TYR A 241 16.16 18.20 8.43
N ARG A 242 15.12 18.16 9.28
CA ARG A 242 14.16 19.24 9.49
C ARG A 242 14.82 20.59 9.82
N ASN A 243 15.83 20.59 10.70
CA ASN A 243 16.52 21.82 11.13
C ASN A 243 17.24 22.54 9.98
N ALA A 244 17.74 21.82 8.97
CA ALA A 244 18.42 22.44 7.84
C ALA A 244 17.44 23.32 7.04
N ILE A 245 16.22 22.83 6.84
CA ILE A 245 15.14 23.55 6.15
C ILE A 245 14.61 24.72 6.95
N LEU A 246 14.34 24.54 8.24
CA LEU A 246 13.79 25.61 9.07
C LEU A 246 14.82 26.70 9.42
N SER A 247 16.10 26.49 9.10
CA SER A 247 17.16 27.47 9.39
C SER A 247 16.98 28.79 8.62
N ASN A 248 16.30 28.77 7.47
CA ASN A 248 16.04 29.96 6.65
C ASN A 248 14.54 30.21 6.45
N LYS A 249 13.92 30.93 7.39
CA LYS A 249 12.48 31.28 7.37
C LYS A 249 12.02 32.09 6.15
N SER A 250 12.93 32.61 5.33
CA SER A 250 12.56 33.38 4.12
C SER A 250 12.32 32.50 2.89
N ILE A 251 12.69 31.22 2.97
CA ILE A 251 12.55 30.22 1.91
C ILE A 251 11.37 29.32 2.27
N GLN A 252 10.49 29.10 1.29
CA GLN A 252 9.29 28.29 1.47
C GLN A 252 9.43 26.91 0.85
N VAL A 253 10.39 26.76 -0.07
CA VAL A 253 10.50 25.59 -0.95
C VAL A 253 11.97 25.20 -1.10
N HIS A 254 12.30 23.95 -0.77
CA HIS A 254 13.65 23.43 -0.83
C HIS A 254 13.71 22.24 -1.78
N ARG A 255 14.35 22.42 -2.95
CA ARG A 255 14.46 21.38 -3.97
C ARG A 255 15.55 20.38 -3.59
N PHE A 256 15.30 19.09 -3.81
CA PHE A 256 16.29 18.04 -3.63
C PHE A 256 16.22 16.98 -4.74
N ARG A 257 17.29 16.18 -4.81
CA ARG A 257 17.38 14.99 -5.66
C ARG A 257 18.05 13.89 -4.84
N HIS A 258 17.40 12.73 -4.76
CA HIS A 258 17.82 11.61 -3.93
C HIS A 258 17.77 10.31 -4.74
N GLU A 259 18.85 9.54 -4.73
CA GLU A 259 18.89 8.21 -5.34
C GLU A 259 18.43 7.17 -4.33
N VAL A 260 17.45 6.36 -4.71
CA VAL A 260 16.92 5.26 -3.89
C VAL A 260 17.37 3.95 -4.51
N LEU A 261 18.13 3.17 -3.74
CA LEU A 261 18.60 1.85 -4.13
C LEU A 261 17.96 0.80 -3.21
N VAL A 262 17.31 -0.19 -3.80
CA VAL A 262 16.71 -1.33 -3.11
C VAL A 262 17.04 -2.64 -3.83
N ALA A 263 16.75 -3.78 -3.18
CA ALA A 263 16.98 -5.10 -3.77
C ALA A 263 16.24 -5.30 -5.12
N SER A 264 15.09 -4.64 -5.31
CA SER A 264 14.30 -4.70 -6.55
C SER A 264 14.79 -3.77 -7.66
N GLY A 265 15.74 -2.88 -7.41
CA GLY A 265 16.27 -1.94 -8.40
C GLY A 265 16.64 -0.58 -7.80
N ASN A 266 16.93 0.38 -8.67
CA ASN A 266 17.14 1.77 -8.28
C ASN A 266 16.10 2.69 -8.92
N THR A 267 15.85 3.83 -8.28
CA THR A 267 15.06 4.93 -8.83
C THR A 267 15.62 6.26 -8.32
N ILE A 268 15.27 7.35 -8.99
CA ILE A 268 15.66 8.70 -8.61
C ILE A 268 14.41 9.46 -8.18
N ARG A 269 14.45 10.00 -6.97
CA ARG A 269 13.48 10.93 -6.43
C ARG A 269 13.92 12.35 -6.67
N THR A 270 13.09 13.13 -7.33
CA THR A 270 13.23 14.58 -7.40
C THR A 270 12.01 15.22 -6.79
N GLY A 271 12.21 16.27 -6.01
CA GLY A 271 11.08 16.88 -5.32
C GLY A 271 11.44 18.08 -4.47
N TYR A 272 10.50 18.45 -3.62
CA TYR A 272 10.57 19.64 -2.78
C TYR A 272 10.12 19.34 -1.36
N HIS A 273 10.78 19.97 -0.40
CA HIS A 273 10.25 20.18 0.93
C HIS A 273 9.59 21.56 0.97
N LEU A 274 8.31 21.60 1.32
CA LEU A 274 7.51 22.82 1.44
C LEU A 274 7.26 23.11 2.91
N VAL A 275 7.52 24.33 3.33
CA VAL A 275 7.25 24.80 4.70
C VAL A 275 5.96 25.62 4.69
N ARG A 276 5.01 25.25 5.55
CA ARG A 276 3.80 26.06 5.76
C ARG A 276 4.11 27.17 6.76
N GLU A 277 3.86 28.42 6.36
CA GLU A 277 4.24 29.59 7.18
C GLU A 277 3.46 29.70 8.49
N SER A 278 2.23 29.16 8.54
CA SER A 278 1.35 29.33 9.71
C SER A 278 1.77 28.51 10.92
N ASP A 279 2.35 27.33 10.69
CA ASP A 279 2.61 26.33 11.74
C ASP A 279 3.98 25.63 11.60
N GLU A 280 4.81 26.04 10.63
CA GLU A 280 6.12 25.45 10.31
C GLU A 280 6.04 23.93 9.97
N SER A 281 4.84 23.42 9.67
CA SER A 281 4.68 22.05 9.18
C SER A 281 5.37 21.88 7.83
N ILE A 282 5.88 20.68 7.56
CA ILE A 282 6.60 20.38 6.33
C ILE A 282 5.89 19.28 5.57
N VAL A 283 5.65 19.52 4.29
CA VAL A 283 5.29 18.49 3.33
C VAL A 283 6.44 18.24 2.39
N THR A 284 6.64 16.97 2.03
CA THR A 284 7.57 16.57 0.99
C THR A 284 6.80 16.03 -0.20
N ILE A 285 6.94 16.71 -1.33
CA ILE A 285 6.40 16.24 -2.61
C ILE A 285 7.54 15.71 -3.46
N THR A 286 7.36 14.55 -4.08
CA THR A 286 8.37 13.97 -4.98
C THR A 286 7.74 13.37 -6.21
N GLN A 287 8.58 13.20 -7.22
CA GLN A 287 8.29 12.49 -8.45
C GLN A 287 9.35 11.40 -8.69
N GLU A 288 8.89 10.25 -9.19
CA GLU A 288 9.67 9.09 -9.61
C GLU A 288 9.17 8.60 -10.97
N ASN A 289 10.10 8.19 -11.84
CA ASN A 289 9.82 7.58 -13.15
C ASN A 289 8.77 8.34 -14.00
N GLY A 290 8.73 9.67 -13.91
CA GLY A 290 7.79 10.50 -14.65
C GLY A 290 6.35 10.49 -14.10
N ARG A 291 5.83 9.34 -13.66
CA ARG A 291 4.38 9.15 -13.39
C ARG A 291 4.02 8.93 -11.93
N ILE A 292 4.99 8.64 -11.07
CA ILE A 292 4.74 8.39 -9.65
C ILE A 292 4.99 9.67 -8.87
N GLY A 293 3.95 10.18 -8.22
CA GLY A 293 3.99 11.32 -7.32
C GLY A 293 3.82 10.88 -5.88
N TRP A 294 4.55 11.50 -4.97
CA TRP A 294 4.37 11.31 -3.54
C TRP A 294 4.06 12.60 -2.82
N PHE A 295 3.24 12.53 -1.79
CA PHE A 295 2.92 13.61 -0.88
C PHE A 295 3.06 13.08 0.56
N HIS A 296 4.11 13.52 1.26
CA HIS A 296 4.40 13.08 2.63
C HIS A 296 4.25 14.26 3.60
N ILE A 297 3.41 14.09 4.62
CA ILE A 297 3.39 14.98 5.79
C ILE A 297 4.52 14.55 6.71
N GLN A 298 5.52 15.42 6.87
CA GLN A 298 6.69 15.12 7.69
C GLN A 298 6.39 15.32 9.18
N ARG A 299 7.10 14.55 10.01
CA ARG A 299 6.96 14.63 11.47
C ARG A 299 7.41 16.01 11.97
N ASP A 300 6.71 16.52 12.96
CA ASP A 300 7.09 17.72 13.69
C ASP A 300 8.08 17.38 14.82
N ASP A 301 9.19 16.75 14.45
CA ASP A 301 10.31 16.45 15.34
C ASP A 301 11.58 17.09 14.75
N PRO A 302 12.20 18.07 15.44
CA PRO A 302 13.40 18.76 14.97
C PRO A 302 14.58 17.85 14.67
N THR A 303 14.64 16.69 15.32
CA THR A 303 15.73 15.72 15.22
C THR A 303 15.43 14.55 14.30
N ALA A 304 14.17 14.38 13.89
CA ALA A 304 13.79 13.30 13.00
C ALA A 304 14.33 13.56 11.58
N SER A 305 14.85 12.50 10.97
CA SER A 305 15.05 12.47 9.53
C SER A 305 13.70 12.48 8.82
N PHE A 306 13.64 13.06 7.63
CA PHE A 306 12.44 12.94 6.82
C PHE A 306 12.14 11.50 6.46
N HIS A 307 10.86 11.18 6.56
CA HIS A 307 10.33 9.89 6.24
C HIS A 307 10.06 9.80 4.74
N PHE A 308 10.57 8.74 4.13
CA PHE A 308 10.34 8.40 2.73
C PHE A 308 9.82 6.97 2.68
N ARG A 309 8.73 6.74 1.94
CA ARG A 309 8.22 5.39 1.67
C ARG A 309 8.53 4.94 0.26
N ILE A 310 8.60 3.64 0.05
CA ILE A 310 8.87 3.02 -1.25
C ILE A 310 7.67 2.16 -1.64
N HIS A 311 7.34 2.12 -2.93
CA HIS A 311 6.30 1.24 -3.46
C HIS A 311 6.85 0.44 -4.64
N PRO A 312 6.54 -0.87 -4.79
CA PRO A 312 7.09 -1.72 -5.87
C PRO A 312 6.88 -1.15 -7.28
N ARG A 313 5.77 -0.44 -7.51
CA ARG A 313 5.48 0.23 -8.80
C ARG A 313 6.59 1.18 -9.25
N ALA A 314 7.35 1.76 -8.32
CA ALA A 314 8.51 2.62 -8.63
C ALA A 314 9.69 1.88 -9.28
N PHE A 315 9.66 0.56 -9.37
CA PHE A 315 10.69 -0.24 -10.04
C PHE A 315 10.15 -1.07 -11.20
N GLU A 316 8.82 -1.19 -11.31
CA GLU A 316 8.15 -1.94 -12.38
C GLU A 316 7.89 -1.09 -13.64
N LEU A 317 7.98 0.23 -13.53
CA LEU A 317 7.70 1.19 -14.62
C LEU A 317 8.92 1.54 -15.50
N ASN A 318 10.00 0.77 -15.41
CA ASN A 318 11.24 1.00 -16.16
C ASN A 318 11.19 0.49 -17.61
#